data_AF-A0AAE0JV35-F1
#
_entry.id   AF-A0AAE0JV35-F1
#
_cell.length_a   1.000
_cell.length_b   1.000
_cell.length_c   1.000
_cell.angle_alpha   90.00
_cell.angle_beta   90.00
_cell.angle_gamma   90.00
#
_symmetry.space_group_name_H-M   'P 1'
#
loop_
_entity.id
_entity.type
_entity.pdbx_description
1 polymer ?
#
loop_
_entity_poly.entity_id
_entity_poly.type
_entity_poly.pdbx_seq_one_letter_code
_entity_poly.pdbx_strand_id
1 'polypeptide(L)' 'ENSLICSRKQIPLILAWAITIHKSQGQTIQHLRIDMNGIFEFGQAYTAVSRAVSPHTLEVVNYHP' A
#
# COMPACT_ATOMS: atom_id res chain seq x y z
N GLU A 1 4.35 34.90 21.61
CA GLU A 1 5.53 34.01 21.52
C GLU A 1 5.16 32.81 20.68
N ASN A 2 5.80 32.60 19.52
CA ASN A 2 5.63 31.38 18.73
C ASN A 2 6.58 30.32 19.30
N SER A 3 6.13 29.58 20.32
CA SER A 3 6.89 28.43 20.82
C SER A 3 6.67 27.23 19.89
N LEU A 4 7.77 26.62 19.48
CA LEU A 4 7.77 25.48 18.55
C LEU A 4 7.29 24.24 19.32
N ILE A 5 6.08 23.75 19.01
CA ILE A 5 5.38 22.72 19.82
C ILE A 5 5.95 21.31 19.60
N CYS A 6 6.43 21.00 18.40
CA CYS A 6 7.05 19.71 18.08
C CYS A 6 7.98 19.83 16.85
N SER A 7 9.13 19.16 16.88
CA SER A 7 10.03 19.06 15.72
C SER A 7 10.64 17.67 15.60
N ARG A 8 10.91 17.25 14.36
CA ARG A 8 11.60 16.00 14.04
C ARG A 8 12.68 16.27 13.00
N LYS A 9 13.90 15.81 13.27
CA LYS A 9 15.00 15.74 12.30
C LYS A 9 15.26 14.28 11.96
N GLN A 10 15.16 13.93 10.68
CA GLN A 10 15.39 12.58 10.17
C GLN A 10 15.75 12.66 8.69
N ILE A 11 16.48 11.65 8.19
CA ILE A 11 16.70 11.47 6.76
C ILE A 11 15.34 11.21 6.08
N PRO A 12 14.92 11.95 5.04
CA PRO A 12 13.58 11.85 4.45
C PRO A 12 13.44 10.63 3.53
N LEU A 13 13.70 9.44 4.08
CA LEU A 13 13.63 8.16 3.38
C LEU A 13 12.79 7.17 4.21
N ILE A 14 12.04 6.34 3.50
CA ILE A 14 11.30 5.20 4.05
C ILE A 14 11.50 3.98 3.13
N LEU A 15 11.38 2.77 3.69
CA LEU A 15 11.35 1.55 2.88
C LEU A 15 10.06 1.54 2.04
N ALA A 16 10.17 1.14 0.77
CA ALA A 16 9.09 1.26 -0.20
C ALA A 16 8.79 -0.02 -1.01
N TRP A 17 9.40 -1.17 -0.69
CA TRP A 17 9.03 -2.45 -1.32
C TRP A 17 7.64 -2.92 -0.93
N ALA A 18 7.31 -2.80 0.35
CA ALA A 18 5.98 -3.03 0.86
C ALA A 18 5.33 -1.67 1.14
N ILE A 19 4.13 -1.47 0.60
CA ILE A 19 3.35 -0.26 0.80
C ILE A 19 1.92 -0.64 1.16
N THR A 20 1.27 0.19 1.97
CA THR A 20 -0.16 0.02 2.28
C THR A 20 -1.01 0.19 1.02
N ILE A 21 -2.18 -0.45 0.98
CA ILE A 21 -3.16 -0.29 -0.12
C ILE A 21 -3.47 1.20 -0.37
N HIS A 22 -3.69 1.98 0.68
CA HIS A 22 -3.94 3.43 0.56
C HIS A 22 -2.81 4.18 -0.13
N LYS A 23 -1.56 3.90 0.21
CA LYS A 23 -0.40 4.52 -0.45
C LYS A 23 -0.22 4.07 -1.90
N SER A 24 -0.69 2.87 -2.24
CA SER A 24 -0.65 2.35 -3.61
C SER A 24 -1.67 2.99 -4.56
N GLN A 25 -2.69 3.68 -4.06
CA GLN A 25 -3.80 4.18 -4.87
C GLN A 25 -3.32 5.05 -6.04
N GLY A 26 -3.78 4.73 -7.26
CA GLY A 26 -3.39 5.42 -8.48
C GLY A 26 -2.05 4.96 -9.09
N GLN A 27 -1.37 3.98 -8.49
CA GLN A 27 -0.15 3.41 -9.04
C GLN A 27 -0.43 2.23 -9.97
N THR A 28 0.50 2.00 -10.88
CA THR A 28 0.55 0.82 -11.76
C THR A 28 1.80 0.02 -11.40
N ILE A 29 1.63 -1.20 -10.89
CA ILE A 29 2.70 -2.04 -10.35
C ILE A 29 2.83 -3.31 -11.20
N GLN A 30 4.00 -3.50 -11.80
CA GLN A 30 4.25 -4.60 -12.75
C GLN A 30 4.27 -5.96 -12.06
N HIS A 31 4.97 -6.10 -10.94
CA HIS A 31 5.03 -7.33 -10.14
C HIS A 31 4.47 -7.05 -8.76
N LEU A 32 3.32 -7.64 -8.44
CA LEU A 32 2.57 -7.30 -7.25
C LEU A 32 2.24 -8.56 -6.46
N ARG A 33 2.61 -8.58 -5.18
CA ARG A 33 2.12 -9.54 -4.21
C ARG A 33 1.21 -8.80 -3.24
N ILE A 34 -0.02 -9.31 -3.06
CA ILE A 34 -1.03 -8.76 -2.16
C ILE A 34 -1.30 -9.77 -1.06
N ASP A 35 -1.14 -9.35 0.19
CA ASP A 35 -1.70 -10.06 1.33
C ASP A 35 -3.07 -9.47 1.66
N MET A 36 -4.12 -10.29 1.58
CA MET A 36 -5.50 -9.87 1.85
C MET A 36 -5.88 -9.96 3.33
N ASN A 37 -4.96 -10.42 4.19
CA ASN A 37 -5.17 -10.35 5.63
C ASN A 37 -5.20 -8.88 6.09
N GLY A 38 -6.23 -8.51 6.87
CA GLY A 38 -6.39 -7.14 7.35
C GLY A 38 -7.02 -6.17 6.36
N ILE A 39 -7.70 -6.65 5.31
CA ILE A 39 -8.66 -5.83 4.56
C ILE A 39 -9.89 -5.60 5.45
N PHE A 40 -10.25 -4.34 5.69
CA PHE A 40 -11.36 -3.98 6.59
C PHE A 40 -12.35 -3.00 5.97
N GLU A 41 -11.97 -2.31 4.89
CA GLU A 41 -12.85 -1.36 4.19
C GLU A 41 -13.38 -1.91 2.88
N PHE A 42 -14.61 -1.51 2.55
CA PHE A 42 -15.18 -1.76 1.23
C PHE A 42 -14.31 -1.13 0.13
N GLY A 43 -14.01 -1.91 -0.91
CA GLY A 43 -13.23 -1.45 -2.04
C GLY A 43 -11.71 -1.45 -1.83
N GLN A 44 -11.18 -1.77 -0.65
CA GLN A 44 -9.73 -1.94 -0.46
C GLN A 44 -9.17 -3.10 -1.29
N ALA A 45 -9.87 -4.25 -1.30
CA ALA A 45 -9.47 -5.40 -2.13
C ALA A 45 -9.40 -5.03 -3.62
N TYR A 46 -10.43 -4.35 -4.12
CA TYR A 46 -10.46 -3.83 -5.48
C TYR A 46 -9.31 -2.83 -5.74
N THR A 47 -9.08 -1.90 -4.82
CA THR A 47 -8.00 -0.92 -4.93
C THR A 47 -6.63 -1.60 -4.98
N ALA A 48 -6.42 -2.68 -4.24
CA ALA A 48 -5.17 -3.43 -4.27
C ALA A 48 -4.99 -4.19 -5.58
N VAL A 49 -5.99 -4.97 -6.01
CA VAL A 49 -5.93 -5.79 -7.23
C VAL A 49 -5.79 -4.92 -8.48
N SER A 50 -6.49 -3.77 -8.53
CA SER A 50 -6.42 -2.83 -9.67
C SER A 50 -5.08 -2.09 -9.82
N ARG A 51 -4.07 -2.39 -8.98
CA ARG A 51 -2.70 -1.91 -9.18
C ARG A 51 -1.89 -2.84 -10.08
N ALA A 52 -2.25 -4.12 -10.18
CA ALA A 52 -1.54 -5.07 -11.01
C ALA A 52 -1.77 -4.80 -12.50
N VAL A 53 -0.74 -4.99 -13.31
CA VAL A 53 -0.82 -4.86 -14.77
C VAL A 53 -1.30 -6.15 -15.43
N SER A 54 -0.92 -7.30 -14.88
CA SER A 54 -1.22 -8.61 -15.45
C SER A 54 -1.49 -9.63 -14.35
N PRO A 55 -2.47 -10.54 -14.52
CA PRO A 55 -2.68 -11.66 -13.62
C PRO A 55 -1.46 -12.57 -13.50
N HIS A 56 -0.61 -12.65 -14.53
CA HIS A 56 0.59 -13.50 -14.53
C HIS A 56 1.67 -13.00 -13.56
N THR A 57 1.65 -11.72 -13.21
CA THR A 57 2.62 -11.07 -12.32
C THR A 57 1.97 -10.61 -11.01
N LEU A 58 0.75 -11.09 -10.74
CA LEU A 58 -0.01 -10.85 -9.53
C LEU A 58 -0.06 -12.12 -8.67
N GLU A 59 0.38 -12.02 -7.43
CA GLU A 59 0.19 -13.04 -6.42
C GLU A 59 -0.77 -12.52 -5.34
N VAL A 60 -1.81 -13.30 -5.03
CA VAL A 60 -2.76 -12.99 -3.95
C VAL A 60 -2.69 -14.08 -2.90
N VAL A 61 -2.48 -13.70 -1.65
CA VAL A 61 -2.46 -14.62 -0.49
C VAL A 61 -3.49 -14.21 0.55
N ASN A 62 -3.93 -15.18 1.36
CA ASN A 62 -4.87 -15.00 2.48
C ASN A 62 -6.22 -14.38 2.08
N TYR A 63 -6.73 -14.72 0.89
CA TYR A 63 -8.07 -14.32 0.47
C TYR A 63 -9.14 -15.15 1.19
N HIS A 64 -10.11 -14.47 1.78
CA HIS A 64 -11.31 -15.06 2.37
C HIS A 64 -12.54 -14.40 1.71
N PRO A 65 -13.38 -15.18 1.01
CA PRO A 65 -14.57 -14.64 0.34
C PRO A 65 -15.67 -14.20 1.32
#